data_AF-A0A158NKU2-F1
#
_entry.id   AF-A0A158NKU2-F1
#
_cell.length_a   1.000
_cell.length_b   1.000
_cell.length_c   1.000
_cell.angle_alpha   90.00
_cell.angle_beta   90.00
_cell.angle_gamma   90.00
#
_symmetry.space_group_name_H-M   'P 1'
#
loop_
_entity.id
_entity.type
_entity.pdbx_description
1 polymer ?
#
loop_
_entity_poly.entity_id
_entity_poly.type
_entity_poly.pdbx_seq_one_letter_code
_entity_poly.pdbx_strand_id
1 'polypeptide(L)'
;MDGFEMLMKMGYKPGQGIGKTQSGMTEPISVEVKVDRQGLGKTLKKDTYKPKNTNAKLNNMDTRDFRNRLAQEKAEQLQKIDLYKSQKVCQELDTKENVEKPEESWFWVENKEEKEDDDTHDDIEDDQIFNNLEKLDILTKYLRKKYFYCIWCGTKFNDEDDLRDTCPGSTRNDH
;
A
#
# COMPACT_ATOMS: atom_id res chain seq x y z
N MET A 1 -32.55 15.68 31.03
CA MET A 1 -32.39 17.14 31.19
C MET A 1 -32.27 17.71 29.79
N ASP A 2 -33.22 18.55 29.38
CA ASP A 2 -33.17 19.21 28.07
C ASP A 2 -32.09 20.29 28.08
N GLY A 3 -31.16 20.23 27.13
CA GLY A 3 -30.02 21.17 27.06
C GLY A 3 -30.46 22.63 26.93
N PHE A 4 -31.65 22.87 26.36
CA PHE A 4 -32.26 24.20 26.28
C PHE A 4 -32.63 24.78 27.65
N GLU A 5 -33.13 23.96 28.57
CA GLU A 5 -33.49 24.39 29.93
C GLU A 5 -32.24 24.78 30.72
N MET A 6 -31.13 24.05 30.53
CA MET A 6 -29.85 24.38 31.14
C MET A 6 -29.29 25.72 30.63
N LEU A 7 -29.41 26.00 29.33
CA LEU A 7 -28.98 27.26 28.73
C LEU A 7 -29.76 28.45 29.31
N MET A 8 -31.09 28.33 29.44
CA MET A 8 -31.92 29.39 30.05
C MET A 8 -31.54 29.68 31.50
N LYS A 9 -31.24 28.65 32.30
CA LYS A 9 -30.78 28.81 33.69
C LYS A 9 -29.42 29.53 33.80
N MET A 10 -28.61 29.50 32.73
CA MET A 10 -27.35 30.24 32.62
C MET A 10 -27.51 31.65 32.03
N GLY A 11 -28.75 32.11 31.80
CA GLY A 11 -29.05 33.46 31.33
C GLY A 11 -29.17 33.61 29.82
N TYR A 12 -29.21 32.50 29.06
CA TYR A 12 -29.54 32.55 27.64
C TYR A 12 -31.01 32.95 27.43
N LYS A 13 -31.24 33.89 26.50
CA LYS A 13 -32.57 34.28 26.04
C LYS A 13 -32.79 33.75 24.62
N PRO A 14 -33.94 33.12 24.32
CA PRO A 14 -34.21 32.58 23.00
C PRO A 14 -34.08 33.65 21.91
N GLY A 15 -33.35 33.32 20.83
CA GLY A 15 -33.13 34.22 19.70
C GLY A 15 -31.99 35.22 19.88
N GLN A 16 -31.28 35.19 21.01
CA GLN A 16 -30.14 36.08 21.27
C GLN A 16 -28.81 35.39 20.98
N GLY A 17 -27.88 36.11 20.37
CA GLY A 17 -26.51 35.63 20.18
C GLY A 17 -25.80 35.43 21.52
N ILE A 18 -24.94 34.41 21.59
CA ILE A 18 -24.12 34.12 22.78
C ILE A 18 -22.96 35.14 22.86
N GLY A 19 -22.57 35.54 24.07
CA GLY A 19 -21.43 36.44 24.33
C GLY A 19 -21.83 37.77 24.97
N LYS A 20 -20.84 38.48 25.53
CA LYS A 20 -21.05 39.73 26.31
C LYS A 20 -21.78 40.83 25.53
N THR A 21 -21.53 40.91 24.23
CA THR A 21 -22.14 41.85 23.27
C THR A 21 -23.32 41.24 22.49
N GLN A 22 -23.72 40.00 22.81
CA GLN A 22 -24.80 39.28 22.12
C GLN A 22 -24.58 39.08 20.61
N SER A 23 -23.31 39.10 20.17
CA SER A 23 -22.93 39.07 18.75
C SER A 23 -22.65 37.67 18.20
N GLY A 24 -22.83 36.62 19.00
CA GLY A 24 -22.70 35.24 18.53
C GLY A 24 -23.78 34.87 17.51
N MET A 25 -23.48 33.92 16.64
CA MET A 25 -24.45 33.42 15.66
C MET A 25 -25.65 32.79 16.36
N THR A 26 -26.85 33.18 15.94
CA THR A 26 -28.13 32.66 16.45
C THR A 26 -28.58 31.40 15.73
N GLU A 27 -28.09 31.20 14.51
CA GLU A 27 -28.40 30.04 13.68
C GLU A 27 -27.15 29.16 13.52
N PRO A 28 -27.32 27.82 13.53
CA PRO A 28 -26.22 26.91 13.26
C PRO A 28 -25.63 27.12 11.86
N ILE A 29 -24.32 26.90 11.73
CA ILE A 29 -23.66 26.92 10.42
C ILE A 29 -24.19 25.75 9.59
N SER A 30 -24.74 26.05 8.41
CA SER A 30 -25.20 25.03 7.47
C SER A 30 -24.03 24.25 6.87
N VAL A 31 -24.14 22.92 6.85
CA VAL A 31 -23.15 22.03 6.22
C VAL A 31 -23.66 21.63 4.84
N GLU A 32 -22.95 22.05 3.79
CA GLU A 32 -23.22 21.56 2.43
C GLU A 32 -22.59 20.17 2.24
N VAL A 33 -23.42 19.14 2.24
CA VAL A 33 -22.96 17.76 1.97
C VAL A 33 -22.89 17.56 0.46
N LYS A 34 -21.68 17.48 -0.08
CA LYS A 34 -21.46 17.16 -1.50
C LYS A 34 -21.86 15.71 -1.77
N VAL A 35 -22.90 15.51 -2.58
CA VAL A 35 -23.40 14.18 -2.98
C VAL A 35 -22.57 13.57 -4.11
N ASP A 36 -21.79 14.39 -4.81
CA ASP A 36 -20.97 13.95 -5.93
C ASP A 36 -19.66 13.29 -5.48
N ARG A 37 -19.26 12.25 -6.22
CA ARG A 37 -17.95 11.58 -6.05
C ARG A 37 -16.77 12.35 -6.66
N GLN A 38 -17.00 13.57 -7.14
CA GLN A 38 -15.94 14.40 -7.69
C GLN A 38 -15.09 14.97 -6.58
N GLY A 39 -13.76 14.99 -6.78
CA GLY A 39 -12.83 15.59 -5.83
C GLY A 39 -13.22 17.02 -5.42
N LEU A 40 -12.88 17.38 -4.19
CA LEU A 40 -13.00 18.75 -3.69
C LEU A 40 -12.19 19.68 -4.62
N GLY A 41 -12.79 20.79 -5.09
CA GLY A 41 -12.19 21.71 -6.06
C GLY A 41 -12.58 21.51 -7.54
N LYS A 42 -13.30 20.44 -7.91
CA LYS A 42 -13.89 20.27 -9.26
C LYS A 42 -15.29 20.91 -9.40
N THR A 43 -15.50 22.12 -8.90
CA THR A 43 -16.78 22.82 -9.11
C THR A 43 -16.79 23.45 -10.50
N LEU A 44 -17.42 22.76 -11.45
CA LEU A 44 -17.99 23.22 -12.72
C LEU A 44 -17.41 24.53 -13.27
N LYS A 45 -16.25 24.47 -13.94
CA LYS A 45 -16.08 25.35 -15.11
C LYS A 45 -17.12 24.88 -16.13
N LYS A 46 -18.12 25.72 -16.37
CA LYS A 46 -19.15 25.47 -17.38
C LYS A 46 -18.54 25.72 -18.76
N ASP A 47 -17.58 24.89 -19.16
CA ASP A 47 -17.11 24.86 -20.53
C ASP A 47 -18.22 24.20 -21.35
N THR A 48 -19.01 25.04 -22.01
CA THR A 48 -19.88 24.64 -23.11
C THR A 48 -19.00 24.20 -24.29
N TYR A 49 -18.40 23.02 -24.17
CA TYR A 49 -17.78 22.33 -25.29
C TYR A 49 -18.37 20.93 -25.35
N LYS A 50 -19.31 20.72 -26.28
CA LYS A 50 -19.77 19.38 -26.65
C LYS A 50 -18.64 18.71 -27.44
N PRO A 51 -17.96 17.66 -26.94
CA PRO A 51 -17.07 16.90 -27.81
C PRO A 51 -17.95 16.08 -28.76
N LYS A 52 -17.77 16.30 -30.06
CA LYS A 52 -18.34 15.44 -31.11
C LYS A 52 -17.75 14.05 -30.92
N ASN A 53 -18.62 13.08 -30.65
CA ASN A 53 -18.28 11.67 -30.59
C ASN A 53 -18.14 11.11 -32.00
N THR A 54 -16.91 11.08 -32.51
CA THR A 54 -16.45 10.11 -33.52
C THR A 54 -14.97 9.86 -33.19
N ASN A 55 -14.60 8.61 -32.87
CA ASN A 55 -13.25 8.12 -32.51
C ASN A 55 -12.92 7.88 -31.01
N ALA A 56 -13.90 7.56 -30.16
CA ALA A 56 -13.60 7.07 -28.79
C ALA A 56 -13.08 5.61 -28.75
N LYS A 57 -13.24 4.83 -29.83
CA LYS A 57 -12.82 3.41 -29.84
C LYS A 57 -11.35 3.18 -30.23
N LEU A 58 -10.74 4.07 -31.03
CA LEU A 58 -9.35 3.90 -31.47
C LEU A 58 -8.32 4.27 -30.39
N ASN A 59 -8.69 5.11 -29.40
CA ASN A 59 -7.79 5.53 -28.31
C ASN A 59 -7.94 4.70 -27.01
N ASN A 60 -8.91 3.79 -26.95
CA ASN A 60 -9.18 3.01 -25.72
C ASN A 60 -8.29 1.76 -25.62
N MET A 61 -7.82 1.24 -26.76
CA MET A 61 -6.88 0.11 -26.82
C MET A 61 -5.47 0.56 -26.42
N ASP A 62 -4.98 1.67 -26.97
CA ASP A 62 -3.67 2.26 -26.64
C ASP A 62 -3.58 2.69 -25.15
N THR A 63 -4.65 3.26 -24.59
CA THR A 63 -4.69 3.61 -23.16
C THR A 63 -4.79 2.40 -22.23
N ARG A 64 -5.45 1.32 -22.65
CA ARG A 64 -5.48 0.05 -21.90
C ARG A 64 -4.13 -0.64 -21.94
N ASP A 65 -3.49 -0.70 -23.11
CA ASP A 65 -2.18 -1.32 -23.29
C ASP A 65 -1.11 -0.54 -22.51
N PHE A 66 -1.16 0.80 -22.53
CA PHE A 66 -0.31 1.65 -21.70
C PHE A 66 -0.49 1.35 -20.20
N ARG A 67 -1.74 1.28 -19.72
CA ARG A 67 -2.03 0.95 -18.32
C ARG A 67 -1.55 -0.45 -17.93
N ASN A 68 -1.70 -1.43 -18.82
CA ASN A 68 -1.24 -2.79 -18.60
C ASN A 68 0.28 -2.84 -18.48
N ARG A 69 1.02 -2.14 -19.36
CA ARG A 69 2.49 -2.07 -19.28
C ARG A 69 2.94 -1.42 -17.97
N LEU A 70 2.33 -0.31 -17.59
CA LEU A 70 2.67 0.37 -16.33
C LEU A 70 2.33 -0.49 -15.11
N ALA A 71 1.22 -1.24 -15.15
CA ALA A 71 0.85 -2.16 -14.08
C ALA A 71 1.83 -3.34 -13.99
N GLN A 72 2.24 -3.89 -15.14
CA GLN A 72 3.21 -4.96 -15.22
C GLN A 72 4.59 -4.52 -14.70
N GLU A 73 5.10 -3.38 -15.15
CA GLU A 73 6.39 -2.83 -14.71
C GLU A 73 6.39 -2.61 -13.19
N LYS A 74 5.32 -2.04 -12.63
CA LYS A 74 5.17 -1.90 -11.19
C LYS A 74 5.11 -3.24 -10.47
N ALA A 75 4.44 -4.24 -11.04
CA ALA A 75 4.38 -5.57 -10.46
C ALA A 75 5.78 -6.23 -10.43
N GLU A 76 6.56 -6.09 -11.49
CA GLU A 76 7.94 -6.59 -11.57
C GLU A 76 8.85 -5.85 -10.58
N GLN A 77 8.72 -4.53 -10.44
CA GLN A 77 9.43 -3.75 -9.43
C GLN A 77 9.10 -4.22 -8.00
N LEU A 78 7.81 -4.44 -7.71
CA LEU A 78 7.38 -4.96 -6.40
C LEU A 78 7.96 -6.34 -6.13
N GLN A 79 7.98 -7.24 -7.12
CA GLN A 79 8.60 -8.56 -6.98
C GLN A 79 10.08 -8.48 -6.61
N LYS A 80 10.84 -7.58 -7.26
CA LYS A 80 12.27 -7.37 -6.92
C LYS A 80 12.44 -6.85 -5.49
N ILE A 81 11.62 -5.89 -5.08
CA ILE A 81 11.65 -5.32 -3.72
C ILE A 81 11.31 -6.39 -2.68
N ASP A 82 10.28 -7.20 -2.94
CA ASP A 82 9.86 -8.25 -2.02
C ASP A 82 10.93 -9.34 -1.90
N LEU A 83 11.59 -9.69 -3.00
CA LEU A 83 12.68 -10.65 -3.00
C LEU A 83 13.83 -10.15 -2.11
N TYR A 84 14.26 -8.91 -2.34
CA TYR A 84 15.32 -8.28 -1.55
C TYR A 84 15.00 -8.26 -0.05
N LYS A 85 13.77 -7.88 0.32
CA LYS A 85 13.33 -7.91 1.72
C LYS A 85 13.36 -9.32 2.30
N SER A 86 12.89 -10.30 1.54
CA SER A 86 12.89 -11.69 1.97
C SER A 86 14.32 -12.21 2.19
N GLN A 87 15.26 -11.86 1.31
CA GLN A 87 16.68 -12.24 1.43
C GLN A 87 17.31 -11.63 2.68
N LYS A 88 17.04 -10.34 2.94
CA LYS A 88 17.53 -9.66 4.13
C LYS A 88 17.02 -10.33 5.42
N VAL A 89 15.71 -10.62 5.49
CA VAL A 89 15.14 -11.31 6.64
C VAL A 89 15.71 -12.71 6.80
N CYS A 90 15.91 -13.43 5.69
CA CYS A 90 16.57 -14.74 5.69
C CYS A 90 17.95 -14.66 6.34
N GLN A 91 18.79 -13.73 5.88
CA GLN A 91 20.12 -13.52 6.44
C GLN A 91 20.08 -13.17 7.93
N GLU A 92 19.16 -12.29 8.34
CA GLU A 92 19.01 -11.91 9.76
C GLU A 92 18.59 -13.11 10.64
N LEU A 93 17.68 -13.96 10.15
CA LEU A 93 17.20 -15.13 10.88
C LEU A 93 18.24 -16.26 10.89
N ASP A 94 18.94 -16.48 9.79
CA ASP A 94 20.05 -17.43 9.69
C ASP A 94 21.19 -17.03 10.64
N THR A 95 21.55 -15.74 10.69
CA THR A 95 22.59 -15.22 11.60
C THR A 95 22.21 -15.44 13.07
N LYS A 96 20.93 -15.29 13.43
CA LYS A 96 20.44 -15.53 14.79
C LYS A 96 20.53 -17.00 15.21
N GLU A 97 20.30 -17.94 14.28
CA GLU A 97 20.46 -19.38 14.51
C GLU A 97 21.90 -19.88 14.24
N ASN A 98 22.86 -18.95 14.10
CA ASN A 98 24.28 -19.24 13.89
C ASN A 98 24.57 -20.11 12.64
N VAL A 99 23.77 -19.91 11.58
CA VAL A 99 23.95 -20.55 10.28
C VAL A 99 25.00 -19.77 9.50
N GLU A 100 26.18 -20.35 9.30
CA GLU A 100 27.33 -19.68 8.67
C GLU A 100 27.25 -19.62 7.14
N LYS A 101 26.41 -20.46 6.52
CA LYS A 101 26.27 -20.53 5.05
C LYS A 101 24.80 -20.62 4.64
N PRO A 102 24.35 -19.83 3.64
CA PRO A 102 23.00 -19.94 3.14
C PRO A 102 22.79 -21.30 2.46
N GLU A 103 21.57 -21.83 2.55
CA GLU A 103 21.20 -23.11 1.92
C GLU A 103 21.30 -23.04 0.39
N GLU A 104 20.95 -21.88 -0.18
CA GLU A 104 21.15 -21.55 -1.59
C GLU A 104 21.98 -20.26 -1.70
N SER A 105 22.88 -20.19 -2.68
CA SER A 105 23.81 -19.05 -2.85
C SER A 105 23.11 -17.69 -2.92
N TRP A 106 21.88 -17.64 -3.44
CA TRP A 106 21.09 -16.43 -3.62
C TRP A 106 20.12 -16.12 -2.46
N PHE A 107 20.06 -16.93 -1.39
CA PHE A 107 19.17 -16.64 -0.24
C PHE A 107 19.59 -15.40 0.54
N TRP A 108 20.88 -15.10 0.54
CA TRP A 108 21.40 -13.87 1.13
C TRP A 108 21.69 -12.87 0.03
N VAL A 109 21.54 -11.58 0.38
CA VAL A 109 21.97 -10.51 -0.52
C VAL A 109 23.49 -10.59 -0.61
N GLU A 110 24.02 -10.75 -1.82
CA GLU A 110 25.45 -10.54 -2.04
C GLU A 110 25.78 -9.09 -1.69
N ASN A 111 26.57 -8.88 -0.64
CA ASN A 111 27.07 -7.57 -0.23
C ASN A 111 27.97 -6.99 -1.33
N LYS A 112 27.37 -6.38 -2.36
CA LYS A 112 28.00 -5.29 -3.09
C LYS A 112 27.77 -4.04 -2.25
N GLU A 113 28.74 -3.73 -1.39
CA GLU A 113 28.70 -2.55 -0.52
C GLU A 113 28.29 -1.29 -1.30
N GLU A 114 27.41 -0.52 -0.66
CA GLU A 114 26.76 0.72 -1.08
C GLU A 114 27.58 1.59 -2.07
N LYS A 115 27.07 1.74 -3.30
CA LYS A 115 27.21 2.98 -4.06
C LYS A 115 25.87 3.36 -4.68
N GLU A 116 25.43 4.56 -4.34
CA GLU A 116 24.33 5.29 -4.95
C GLU A 116 24.56 5.43 -6.47
N ASP A 117 23.46 5.29 -7.22
CA ASP A 117 23.21 5.71 -8.60
C ASP A 117 24.25 5.39 -9.67
N ASP A 118 24.01 4.33 -10.48
CA ASP A 118 24.18 4.45 -11.94
C ASP A 118 23.33 3.44 -12.71
N ASP A 119 22.70 3.96 -13.76
CA ASP A 119 21.95 3.23 -14.77
C ASP A 119 23.00 2.56 -15.68
N THR A 120 23.27 1.27 -15.47
CA THR A 120 24.11 0.51 -16.41
C THR A 120 23.55 -0.89 -16.61
N HIS A 121 22.83 -0.99 -17.72
CA HIS A 121 22.71 -2.20 -18.52
C HIS A 121 24.12 -2.68 -18.92
N ASP A 122 24.60 -3.79 -18.36
CA ASP A 122 25.15 -4.89 -19.18
C ASP A 122 25.52 -6.12 -18.34
N ASP A 123 25.29 -7.27 -18.99
CA ASP A 123 25.98 -8.55 -18.84
C ASP A 123 25.96 -9.29 -17.49
N ILE A 124 24.93 -10.13 -17.33
CA ILE A 124 25.11 -11.42 -16.64
C ILE A 124 24.71 -12.51 -17.64
N GLU A 125 25.70 -12.94 -18.42
CA GLU A 125 25.69 -14.26 -19.03
C GLU A 125 25.72 -15.32 -17.92
N ASP A 126 24.80 -16.27 -18.03
CA ASP A 126 24.95 -17.67 -17.58
C ASP A 126 24.64 -18.06 -16.12
N ASP A 127 23.45 -17.70 -15.60
CA ASP A 127 22.80 -18.49 -14.52
C ASP A 127 21.25 -18.37 -14.53
N GLN A 128 20.65 -18.58 -15.71
CA GLN A 128 19.21 -18.78 -15.83
C GLN A 128 18.79 -20.11 -15.17
N ILE A 129 18.29 -20.08 -13.93
CA ILE A 129 17.51 -21.22 -13.43
C ILE A 129 16.16 -20.81 -12.81
N PHE A 130 16.04 -19.63 -12.19
CA PHE A 130 14.77 -19.23 -11.55
C PHE A 130 14.39 -17.76 -11.76
N ASN A 131 13.13 -17.51 -12.10
CA ASN A 131 12.53 -16.17 -12.14
C ASN A 131 12.43 -15.57 -10.73
N ASN A 132 12.35 -14.23 -10.59
CA ASN A 132 12.20 -13.55 -9.29
C ASN A 132 10.99 -14.06 -8.49
N LEU A 133 9.91 -14.41 -9.18
CA LEU A 133 8.73 -15.03 -8.58
C LEU A 133 9.01 -16.41 -7.97
N GLU A 134 9.79 -17.24 -8.66
CA GLU A 134 10.14 -18.58 -8.20
C GLU A 134 11.14 -18.49 -7.03
N LYS A 135 12.11 -17.59 -7.13
CA LYS A 135 13.02 -17.26 -6.02
C LYS A 135 12.25 -16.82 -4.78
N LEU A 136 11.25 -15.94 -4.95
CA LEU A 136 10.38 -15.51 -3.87
C LEU A 136 9.61 -16.68 -3.24
N ASP A 137 9.04 -17.57 -4.05
CA ASP A 137 8.28 -18.73 -3.57
C ASP A 137 9.17 -19.70 -2.79
N ILE A 138 10.35 -20.04 -3.32
CA ILE A 138 11.32 -20.92 -2.65
C ILE A 138 11.75 -20.32 -1.31
N LEU A 139 12.14 -19.05 -1.30
CA LEU A 139 12.61 -18.37 -0.09
C LEU A 139 11.50 -18.23 0.96
N THR A 140 10.29 -17.92 0.51
CA THR A 140 9.11 -17.85 1.37
C THR A 140 8.79 -19.21 2.00
N LYS A 141 8.92 -20.31 1.24
CA LYS A 141 8.74 -21.67 1.76
C LYS A 141 9.82 -22.03 2.78
N TYR A 142 11.07 -21.63 2.55
CA TYR A 142 12.17 -21.83 3.49
C TYR A 142 11.91 -21.11 4.82
N LEU A 143 11.58 -19.81 4.77
CA LEU A 143 11.26 -19.01 5.95
C LEU A 143 10.10 -19.59 6.77
N ARG A 144 9.07 -20.11 6.09
CA ARG A 144 7.94 -20.77 6.76
C ARG A 144 8.28 -22.10 7.41
N LYS A 145 9.04 -22.95 6.73
CA LYS A 145 9.37 -24.30 7.23
C LYS A 145 10.39 -24.28 8.34
N LYS A 146 11.44 -23.47 8.21
CA LYS A 146 12.57 -23.46 9.14
C LYS A 146 12.34 -22.51 10.31
N TYR A 147 11.76 -21.34 10.05
CA TYR A 147 11.62 -20.28 11.04
C TYR A 147 10.19 -20.03 11.49
N PHE A 148 9.20 -20.73 10.92
CA PHE A 148 7.79 -20.39 11.10
C PHE A 148 7.54 -18.89 10.91
N TYR A 149 8.19 -18.28 9.91
CA TYR A 149 8.12 -16.84 9.67
C TYR A 149 7.39 -16.54 8.37
N CYS A 150 6.48 -15.56 8.40
CA CYS A 150 5.81 -15.05 7.22
C CYS A 150 6.28 -13.62 6.91
N ILE A 151 6.91 -13.43 5.74
CA ILE A 151 7.35 -12.12 5.26
C ILE A 151 6.19 -11.15 5.01
N TRP A 152 5.01 -11.67 4.63
CA TRP A 152 3.84 -10.86 4.33
C TRP A 152 3.11 -10.38 5.59
N CYS A 153 3.03 -11.23 6.63
CA CYS A 153 2.52 -10.82 7.94
C CYS A 153 3.55 -9.99 8.74
N GLY A 154 4.84 -10.18 8.45
CA GLY A 154 5.93 -9.56 9.20
C GLY A 154 6.13 -10.13 10.61
N THR A 155 5.69 -11.37 10.87
CA THR A 155 5.75 -12.00 12.20
C THR A 155 6.27 -13.43 12.16
N LYS A 156 6.89 -13.84 13.26
CA LYS A 156 7.26 -15.24 13.57
C LYS A 156 6.12 -15.90 14.34
N PHE A 157 5.82 -17.15 14.02
CA PHE A 157 4.82 -17.99 14.68
C PHE A 157 5.52 -19.00 15.59
N ASN A 158 4.74 -19.62 16.48
CA ASN A 158 5.29 -20.54 17.48
C ASN A 158 5.59 -21.92 16.90
N ASP A 159 4.71 -22.43 16.06
CA ASP A 159 4.79 -23.74 15.43
C ASP A 159 4.12 -23.76 14.03
N GLU A 160 4.17 -24.91 13.37
CA GLU A 160 3.63 -25.10 12.02
C GLU A 160 2.11 -24.98 11.97
N ASP A 161 1.42 -25.42 13.03
CA ASP A 161 -0.03 -25.39 13.12
C ASP A 161 -0.54 -23.95 13.32
N ASP A 162 0.10 -23.17 14.21
CA ASP A 162 -0.16 -21.74 14.42
C ASP A 162 0.08 -20.94 13.13
N LEU A 163 1.17 -21.26 12.40
CA LEU A 163 1.42 -20.66 11.10
C LEU A 163 0.29 -20.97 10.11
N ARG A 164 -0.20 -22.22 10.07
CA ARG A 164 -1.22 -22.66 9.11
C ARG A 164 -2.60 -22.07 9.42
N ASP A 165 -2.94 -21.95 10.70
CA ASP A 165 -4.25 -21.48 11.13
C ASP A 165 -4.34 -19.95 11.20
N THR A 166 -3.23 -19.26 11.49
CA THR A 166 -3.19 -17.80 11.66
C THR A 166 -2.76 -17.04 10.41
N CYS A 167 -1.92 -17.62 9.54
CA CYS A 167 -1.44 -16.93 8.33
C CYS A 167 -2.44 -17.09 7.16
N PRO A 168 -2.88 -16.00 6.50
CA PRO A 168 -3.95 -16.06 5.49
C PRO A 168 -3.54 -16.71 4.16
N GLY A 169 -2.25 -16.91 3.89
CA GLY A 169 -1.79 -17.63 2.71
C GLY A 169 -0.30 -17.49 2.48
N SER A 170 0.23 -17.97 1.35
CA SER A 170 1.68 -17.95 1.11
C SER A 170 2.20 -16.79 0.27
N THR A 171 1.29 -16.02 -0.33
CA THR A 171 1.60 -15.02 -1.34
C THR A 171 1.23 -13.62 -0.87
N ARG A 172 1.75 -12.61 -1.58
CA ARG A 172 1.40 -11.21 -1.36
C ARG A 172 -0.10 -10.95 -1.48
N ASN A 173 -0.81 -11.62 -2.39
CA ASN A 173 -2.23 -11.37 -2.63
C ASN A 173 -3.12 -11.88 -1.50
N ASP A 174 -2.61 -12.76 -0.65
CA ASP A 174 -3.35 -13.32 0.48
C ASP A 174 -3.37 -12.38 1.70
N HIS A 175 -2.63 -11.26 1.67
CA HIS A 175 -2.43 -10.32 2.78
C HIS A 175 -2.72 -8.88 2.36
#